data_AF-A0A7V9M330-F1
#
_entry.id   AF-A0A7V9M330-F1
#
_cell.length_a   1.000
_cell.length_b   1.000
_cell.length_c   1.000
_cell.angle_alpha   90.00
_cell.angle_beta   90.00
_cell.angle_gamma   90.00
#
_symmetry.space_group_name_H-M   'P 1'
#
loop_
_entity.id
_entity.type
_entity.pdbx_description
1 polymer ?
#
loop_
_entity_poly.entity_id
_entity_poly.type
_entity_poly.pdbx_seq_one_letter_code
_entity_poly.pdbx_strand_id
1 'polypeptide(L)'
;MKIIATFLSLVFFVSCVNSKEKSYTASTPAAPIVRSFLGIPLTDSVDFIRWKLTLANNQYKLECNYGIGKSNTNGFYNGGEKIALTGVVKNEKNYYQLQNDNKTLSLVELNADLLHLLDADDNLLVGNGGWSYVLNNITPMITDQINITARQTILKDSMAFEGRTPCGVPDIIASDMECYKLKWYVVFYANAEKNESTTYRVFGTPYRKEGGKTGTWKIIKGRDGRIIYQLNDEKENAFIYLLKLGEGVLIFTDVKGNLLVGDLDFSYTLNRKF
;
A
#
# COMPACT_ATOMS: atom_id res chain seq x y z
N MET A 1 -3.94 34.40 68.20
CA MET A 1 -3.07 33.90 67.12
C MET A 1 -3.94 33.10 66.16
N LYS A 2 -4.14 33.57 64.92
CA LYS A 2 -4.98 32.90 63.92
C LYS A 2 -4.07 32.09 62.99
N ILE A 3 -4.25 30.77 62.97
CA ILE A 3 -3.54 29.85 62.08
C ILE A 3 -4.31 29.81 60.76
N ILE A 4 -3.71 30.35 59.70
CA ILE A 4 -4.24 30.29 58.34
C ILE A 4 -3.68 29.01 57.71
N ALA A 5 -4.53 28.00 57.57
CA ALA A 5 -4.22 26.79 56.81
C ALA A 5 -4.49 27.05 55.32
N THR A 6 -3.44 27.18 54.54
CA THR A 6 -3.52 27.36 53.08
C THR A 6 -3.61 25.99 52.42
N PHE A 7 -4.79 25.65 51.93
CA PHE A 7 -5.05 24.41 51.18
C PHE A 7 -4.57 24.60 49.73
N LEU A 8 -3.40 24.05 49.39
CA LEU A 8 -2.85 24.08 48.04
C LEU A 8 -3.47 22.93 47.23
N SER A 9 -4.57 23.21 46.52
CA SER A 9 -5.21 22.28 45.59
C SER A 9 -4.35 22.16 44.33
N LEU A 10 -3.58 21.08 44.22
CA LEU A 10 -2.83 20.73 43.02
C LEU A 10 -3.81 20.12 41.99
N VAL A 11 -4.32 20.95 41.08
CA VAL A 11 -5.14 20.49 39.96
C VAL A 11 -4.19 19.84 38.94
N PHE A 12 -4.11 18.51 38.96
CA PHE A 12 -3.53 17.73 37.87
C PHE A 12 -4.41 17.87 36.63
N PHE A 13 -4.03 18.77 35.72
CA PHE A 13 -4.54 18.74 34.36
C PHE A 13 -4.00 17.48 33.67
N VAL A 14 -4.80 16.41 33.67
CA VAL A 14 -4.57 15.26 32.79
C VAL A 14 -4.90 15.73 31.39
N SER A 15 -3.87 16.17 30.67
CA SER A 15 -3.95 16.42 29.24
C SER A 15 -4.22 15.09 28.55
N CYS A 16 -5.48 14.75 28.33
CA CYS A 16 -5.84 13.71 27.37
C CYS A 16 -5.41 14.22 25.99
N VAL A 17 -4.18 13.90 25.59
CA VAL A 17 -3.74 14.01 24.20
C VAL A 17 -4.61 13.02 23.43
N ASN A 18 -5.72 13.52 22.90
CA ASN A 18 -6.61 12.73 22.08
C ASN A 18 -5.89 12.55 20.74
N SER A 19 -5.29 11.38 20.53
CA SER A 19 -4.65 11.05 19.26
C SER A 19 -5.73 11.11 18.19
N LYS A 20 -5.51 11.90 17.14
CA LYS A 20 -6.44 11.99 16.01
C LYS A 20 -6.68 10.59 15.45
N GLU A 21 -7.95 10.21 15.34
CA GLU A 21 -8.35 8.94 14.74
C GLU A 21 -7.91 8.91 13.28
N LYS A 22 -7.27 7.81 12.87
CA LYS A 22 -6.91 7.55 11.47
C LYS A 22 -7.65 6.30 10.99
N SER A 23 -8.21 6.34 9.79
CA SER A 23 -8.95 5.22 9.22
C SER A 23 -8.38 4.84 7.86
N TYR A 24 -8.18 3.55 7.65
CA TYR A 24 -7.56 2.98 6.47
C TYR A 24 -8.40 1.85 5.90
N THR A 25 -8.28 1.62 4.59
CA THR A 25 -9.02 0.58 3.87
C THR A 25 -8.15 -0.09 2.81
N ALA A 26 -8.44 -1.35 2.49
CA ALA A 26 -7.75 -2.10 1.45
C ALA A 26 -8.56 -3.31 1.00
N SER A 27 -8.18 -3.86 -0.15
CA SER A 27 -8.34 -5.29 -0.41
C SER A 27 -6.95 -5.93 -0.55
N THR A 28 -6.68 -7.00 0.21
CA THR A 28 -5.39 -7.70 0.23
C THR A 28 -5.55 -9.17 -0.12
N PRO A 29 -4.52 -9.84 -0.65
CA PRO A 29 -4.53 -11.31 -0.72
C PRO A 29 -4.59 -11.92 0.70
N ALA A 30 -4.99 -13.19 0.77
CA ALA A 30 -5.14 -13.92 2.02
C ALA A 30 -3.86 -14.68 2.42
N ALA A 31 -2.74 -13.97 2.63
CA ALA A 31 -1.50 -14.60 3.09
C ALA A 31 -1.67 -15.35 4.43
N PRO A 32 -0.89 -16.42 4.69
CA PRO A 32 -0.97 -17.18 5.93
C PRO A 32 -0.83 -16.33 7.21
N ILE A 33 0.09 -15.36 7.24
CA ILE A 33 0.29 -14.49 8.41
C ILE A 33 -0.96 -13.65 8.71
N VAL A 34 -1.58 -13.13 7.66
CA VAL A 34 -2.80 -12.32 7.74
C VAL A 34 -3.98 -13.17 8.20
N ARG A 35 -4.16 -14.36 7.60
CA ARG A 35 -5.23 -15.30 7.99
C ARG A 35 -5.06 -15.76 9.43
N SER A 36 -3.83 -16.09 9.84
CA SER A 36 -3.51 -16.48 11.20
C SER A 36 -3.92 -15.39 12.19
N PHE A 37 -3.51 -14.14 11.94
CA PHE A 37 -3.88 -12.99 12.78
C PHE A 37 -5.40 -12.82 12.92
N LEU A 38 -6.14 -12.97 11.83
CA LEU A 38 -7.60 -12.85 11.79
C LEU A 38 -8.35 -14.08 12.34
N GLY A 39 -7.67 -15.22 12.51
CA GLY A 39 -8.32 -16.48 12.88
C GLY A 39 -9.04 -17.17 11.72
N ILE A 40 -8.71 -16.84 10.47
CA ILE A 40 -9.27 -17.49 9.28
C ILE A 40 -8.54 -18.84 9.07
N PRO A 41 -9.24 -19.99 9.04
CA PRO A 41 -8.63 -21.29 8.78
C PRO A 41 -7.84 -21.28 7.48
N LEU A 42 -6.62 -21.84 7.43
CA LEU A 42 -5.79 -21.85 6.21
C LEU A 42 -6.33 -22.73 5.08
N THR A 43 -7.25 -23.65 5.42
CA THR A 43 -7.90 -24.58 4.48
C THR A 43 -8.99 -23.94 3.63
N ASP A 44 -9.51 -22.79 4.04
CA ASP A 44 -10.62 -22.16 3.34
C ASP A 44 -10.17 -21.57 2.00
N SER A 45 -11.07 -21.53 1.03
CA SER A 45 -10.85 -20.83 -0.24
C SER A 45 -11.15 -19.35 -0.08
N VAL A 46 -10.09 -18.53 -0.03
CA VAL A 46 -10.19 -17.07 0.13
C VAL A 46 -9.35 -16.40 -0.94
N ASP A 47 -9.99 -15.64 -1.83
CA ASP A 47 -9.28 -14.89 -2.87
C ASP A 47 -8.65 -13.63 -2.29
N PHE A 48 -9.42 -12.89 -1.49
CA PHE A 48 -8.98 -11.64 -0.87
C PHE A 48 -9.77 -11.32 0.40
N ILE A 49 -9.21 -10.37 1.16
CA ILE A 49 -9.77 -9.82 2.40
C ILE A 49 -9.91 -8.32 2.20
N ARG A 50 -11.10 -7.79 2.48
CA ARG A 50 -11.35 -6.34 2.58
C ARG A 50 -11.18 -5.87 4.00
N TRP A 51 -10.54 -4.72 4.14
CA TRP A 51 -10.16 -4.13 5.42
C TRP A 51 -10.83 -2.78 5.62
N LYS A 52 -11.20 -2.53 6.86
CA LYS A 52 -11.42 -1.20 7.43
C LYS A 52 -10.76 -1.17 8.80
N LEU A 53 -9.60 -0.53 8.86
CA LEU A 53 -8.78 -0.39 10.06
C LEU A 53 -8.91 1.03 10.59
N THR A 54 -9.21 1.16 11.88
CA THR A 54 -9.25 2.45 12.58
C THR A 54 -8.22 2.41 13.72
N LEU A 55 -7.36 3.42 13.80
CA LEU A 55 -6.33 3.58 14.82
C LEU A 55 -6.63 4.82 15.66
N ALA A 56 -6.75 4.67 16.97
CA ALA A 56 -6.95 5.77 17.91
C ALA A 56 -6.47 5.38 19.32
N ASN A 57 -5.80 6.30 20.02
CA ASN A 57 -5.47 6.16 21.44
C ASN A 57 -4.80 4.81 21.82
N ASN A 58 -3.81 4.36 21.05
CA ASN A 58 -3.14 3.06 21.20
C ASN A 58 -4.08 1.84 21.12
N GLN A 59 -5.25 2.01 20.53
CA GLN A 59 -6.19 0.95 20.21
C GLN A 59 -6.43 0.89 18.70
N TYR A 60 -6.85 -0.28 18.24
CA TYR A 60 -7.37 -0.44 16.90
C TYR A 60 -8.78 -1.05 16.91
N LYS A 61 -9.56 -0.69 15.90
CA LYS A 61 -10.77 -1.41 15.49
C LYS A 61 -10.53 -1.89 14.06
N LEU A 62 -10.85 -3.15 13.80
CA LEU A 62 -10.66 -3.76 12.50
C LEU A 62 -11.93 -4.50 12.09
N GLU A 63 -12.50 -4.09 10.97
CA GLU A 63 -13.58 -4.80 10.30
C GLU A 63 -13.03 -5.43 9.02
N CYS A 64 -13.26 -6.73 8.85
CA CYS A 64 -12.88 -7.47 7.66
C CYS A 64 -14.08 -8.14 7.00
N ASN A 65 -14.06 -8.23 5.66
CA ASN A 65 -14.93 -9.12 4.88
C ASN A 65 -14.07 -9.94 3.93
N TYR A 66 -14.21 -11.26 3.90
CA TYR A 66 -13.36 -12.15 3.11
C TYR A 66 -14.14 -13.27 2.43
N GLY A 67 -13.54 -13.86 1.39
CA GLY A 67 -14.09 -15.02 0.71
C GLY A 67 -13.64 -15.11 -0.74
N ILE A 68 -14.39 -15.88 -1.53
CA ILE A 68 -14.18 -16.01 -2.97
C ILE A 68 -14.80 -14.80 -3.69
N GLY A 69 -14.02 -14.15 -4.55
CA GLY A 69 -14.42 -12.98 -5.30
C GLY A 69 -15.39 -13.31 -6.44
N LYS A 70 -16.41 -12.49 -6.63
CA LYS A 70 -17.28 -12.55 -7.81
C LYS A 70 -16.57 -11.93 -9.01
N SER A 71 -16.45 -12.70 -10.08
CA SER A 71 -15.90 -12.25 -11.36
C SER A 71 -16.47 -10.91 -11.81
N ASN A 72 -15.60 -10.01 -12.26
CA ASN A 72 -15.93 -8.68 -12.77
C ASN A 72 -16.66 -7.75 -11.80
N THR A 73 -16.65 -8.05 -10.51
CA THR A 73 -17.09 -7.13 -9.45
C THR A 73 -15.99 -7.01 -8.40
N ASN A 74 -16.20 -6.20 -7.36
CA ASN A 74 -15.42 -6.29 -6.13
C ASN A 74 -16.21 -7.06 -5.04
N GLY A 75 -17.37 -7.65 -5.34
CA GLY A 75 -18.15 -8.40 -4.35
C GLY A 75 -17.62 -9.81 -4.09
N PHE A 76 -18.15 -10.45 -3.05
CA PHE A 76 -17.90 -11.86 -2.73
C PHE A 76 -19.10 -12.73 -3.12
N TYR A 77 -18.85 -14.01 -3.40
CA TYR A 77 -19.92 -15.02 -3.43
C TYR A 77 -20.61 -15.07 -2.07
N ASN A 78 -21.95 -15.10 -2.08
CA ASN A 78 -22.79 -15.08 -0.87
C ASN A 78 -22.54 -13.92 0.12
N GLY A 79 -21.88 -12.84 -0.33
CA GLY A 79 -21.58 -11.67 0.51
C GLY A 79 -20.28 -11.75 1.31
N GLY A 80 -19.64 -12.92 1.35
CA GLY A 80 -18.41 -13.17 2.13
C GLY A 80 -18.67 -13.39 3.62
N GLU A 81 -17.61 -13.67 4.35
CA GLU A 81 -17.60 -13.82 5.81
C GLU A 81 -17.04 -12.57 6.47
N LYS A 82 -17.63 -12.16 7.60
CA LYS A 82 -17.26 -10.93 8.30
C LYS A 82 -16.55 -11.23 9.62
N ILE A 83 -15.49 -10.49 9.89
CA ILE A 83 -14.76 -10.49 11.16
C ILE A 83 -14.71 -9.06 11.69
N ALA A 84 -14.87 -8.90 13.00
CA ALA A 84 -14.62 -7.64 13.69
C ALA A 84 -13.70 -7.91 14.88
N LEU A 85 -12.60 -7.17 14.96
CA LEU A 85 -11.60 -7.26 16.03
C LEU A 85 -11.38 -5.88 16.64
N THR A 86 -11.08 -5.87 17.93
CA THR A 86 -10.57 -4.71 18.63
C THR A 86 -9.38 -5.14 19.47
N GLY A 87 -8.34 -4.30 19.54
CA GLY A 87 -7.16 -4.65 20.32
C GLY A 87 -6.27 -3.45 20.57
N VAL A 88 -5.09 -3.74 21.10
CA VAL A 88 -4.04 -2.74 21.37
C VAL A 88 -3.16 -2.61 20.14
N VAL A 89 -2.78 -1.38 19.81
CA VAL A 89 -1.73 -1.10 18.85
C VAL A 89 -0.52 -0.52 19.57
N LYS A 90 0.64 -1.13 19.37
CA LYS A 90 1.92 -0.53 19.74
C LYS A 90 2.42 0.27 18.54
N ASN A 91 2.84 1.50 18.80
CA ASN A 91 3.44 2.36 17.80
C ASN A 91 4.89 2.65 18.20
N GLU A 92 5.83 2.31 17.34
CA GLU A 92 7.23 2.69 17.48
C GLU A 92 7.72 3.29 16.16
N LYS A 93 8.11 4.58 16.20
CA LYS A 93 8.53 5.36 15.03
C LYS A 93 7.44 5.38 13.94
N ASN A 94 7.65 4.64 12.86
CA ASN A 94 6.76 4.50 11.72
C ASN A 94 6.18 3.07 11.61
N TYR A 95 6.23 2.27 12.69
CA TYR A 95 5.71 0.91 12.73
C TYR A 95 4.50 0.82 13.66
N TYR A 96 3.48 0.10 13.20
CA TYR A 96 2.32 -0.27 13.97
C TYR A 96 2.31 -1.78 14.18
N GLN A 97 2.14 -2.22 15.41
CA GLN A 97 1.95 -3.64 15.75
C GLN A 97 0.57 -3.83 16.36
N LEU A 98 -0.33 -4.46 15.61
CA LEU A 98 -1.68 -4.81 16.07
C LEU A 98 -1.60 -6.09 16.88
N GLN A 99 -2.13 -6.08 18.10
CA GLN A 99 -2.14 -7.24 18.99
C GLN A 99 -3.54 -7.86 19.07
N ASN A 100 -3.63 -9.16 18.76
CA ASN A 100 -4.85 -9.97 18.87
C ASN A 100 -4.52 -11.27 19.62
N ASP A 101 -4.89 -11.36 20.90
CA ASP A 101 -4.47 -12.42 21.81
C ASP A 101 -2.93 -12.60 21.82
N ASN A 102 -2.43 -13.77 21.42
CA ASN A 102 -1.01 -14.09 21.29
C ASN A 102 -0.45 -13.83 19.88
N LYS A 103 -1.23 -13.21 19.00
CA LYS A 103 -0.87 -12.95 17.60
C LYS A 103 -0.56 -11.48 17.41
N THR A 104 0.40 -11.20 16.53
CA THR A 104 0.78 -9.84 16.15
C THR A 104 0.78 -9.71 14.64
N LEU A 105 0.27 -8.58 14.14
CA LEU A 105 0.39 -8.18 12.74
C LEU A 105 1.09 -6.82 12.68
N SER A 106 2.20 -6.76 11.95
CA SER A 106 3.01 -5.56 11.80
C SER A 106 2.63 -4.81 10.52
N LEU A 107 2.64 -3.48 10.60
CA LEU A 107 2.49 -2.57 9.48
C LEU A 107 3.57 -1.51 9.56
N VAL A 108 4.04 -1.05 8.40
CA VAL A 108 4.88 0.14 8.31
C VAL A 108 4.07 1.29 7.70
N GLU A 109 4.15 2.47 8.31
CA GLU A 109 3.68 3.72 7.73
C GLU A 109 4.63 4.12 6.60
N LEU A 110 4.16 4.08 5.35
CA LEU A 110 4.90 4.56 4.18
C LEU A 110 4.91 6.09 4.16
N ASN A 111 3.75 6.68 4.47
CA ASN A 111 3.53 8.09 4.76
C ASN A 111 2.22 8.23 5.55
N ALA A 112 1.77 9.45 5.83
CA ALA A 112 0.54 9.69 6.59
C ALA A 112 -0.72 8.98 6.02
N ASP A 113 -0.72 8.66 4.72
CA ASP A 113 -1.87 8.13 4.00
C ASP A 113 -1.81 6.65 3.66
N LEU A 114 -0.65 6.01 3.83
CA LEU A 114 -0.43 4.64 3.38
C LEU A 114 0.26 3.82 4.44
N LEU A 115 -0.35 2.69 4.80
CA LEU A 115 0.25 1.63 5.61
C LEU A 115 0.54 0.42 4.73
N HIS A 116 1.62 -0.31 4.97
CA HIS A 116 1.94 -1.56 4.26
C HIS A 116 2.09 -2.71 5.26
N LEU A 117 1.40 -3.84 5.04
CA LEU A 117 1.51 -5.01 5.92
C LEU A 117 2.88 -5.69 5.78
N LEU A 118 3.45 -6.12 6.90
CA LEU A 118 4.74 -6.79 6.95
C LEU A 118 4.58 -8.30 7.20
N ASP A 119 5.60 -9.05 6.82
CA ASP A 119 5.76 -10.44 7.25
C ASP A 119 6.39 -10.53 8.66
N ALA A 120 6.72 -11.75 9.10
CA ALA A 120 7.30 -11.98 10.42
C ALA A 120 8.74 -11.48 10.55
N ASP A 121 9.41 -11.21 9.43
CA ASP A 121 10.79 -10.74 9.34
C ASP A 121 10.85 -9.22 9.03
N ASP A 122 9.73 -8.51 9.23
CA ASP A 122 9.53 -7.09 8.93
C ASP A 122 9.77 -6.70 7.46
N ASN A 123 9.68 -7.65 6.53
CA ASN A 123 9.70 -7.34 5.10
C ASN A 123 8.30 -6.95 4.61
N LEU A 124 8.26 -6.09 3.59
CA LEU A 124 7.01 -5.74 2.91
C LEU A 124 6.37 -6.99 2.30
N LEU A 125 5.14 -7.33 2.68
CA LEU A 125 4.40 -8.41 2.03
C LEU A 125 4.18 -8.05 0.55
N VAL A 126 4.46 -9.01 -0.33
CA VAL A 126 4.28 -8.86 -1.78
C VAL A 126 2.92 -9.41 -2.17
N GLY A 127 2.10 -8.58 -2.82
CA GLY A 127 0.77 -8.96 -3.29
C GLY A 127 0.80 -9.81 -4.56
N ASN A 128 -0.28 -9.73 -5.34
CA ASN A 128 -0.39 -10.38 -6.64
C ASN A 128 -1.00 -9.42 -7.68
N GLY A 129 -1.26 -9.89 -8.90
CA GLY A 129 -1.88 -9.08 -9.96
C GLY A 129 -3.34 -8.68 -9.70
N GLY A 130 -3.93 -9.09 -8.58
CA GLY A 130 -5.25 -8.71 -8.13
C GLY A 130 -5.24 -7.65 -7.04
N TRP A 131 -4.38 -7.83 -6.02
CA TRP A 131 -4.40 -7.08 -4.77
C TRP A 131 -3.01 -6.87 -4.17
N SER A 132 -2.86 -5.80 -3.40
CA SER A 132 -1.62 -5.44 -2.69
C SER A 132 -1.79 -5.58 -1.17
N TYR A 133 -0.74 -5.30 -0.41
CA TYR A 133 -0.80 -5.21 1.05
C TYR A 133 -0.74 -3.76 1.58
N VAL A 134 -1.06 -2.79 0.72
CA VAL A 134 -1.15 -1.37 1.08
C VAL A 134 -2.57 -1.01 1.50
N LEU A 135 -2.71 -0.34 2.64
CA LEU A 135 -3.95 0.24 3.13
C LEU A 135 -3.96 1.76 2.91
N ASN A 136 -5.03 2.25 2.32
CA ASN A 136 -5.25 3.64 1.93
C ASN A 136 -6.00 4.39 3.03
N ASN A 137 -5.52 5.56 3.44
CA ASN A 137 -6.24 6.47 4.33
C ASN A 137 -7.52 6.96 3.63
N ILE A 138 -8.65 6.86 4.34
CA ILE A 138 -9.96 7.29 3.79
C ILE A 138 -10.12 8.81 3.78
N THR A 139 -9.24 9.53 4.46
CA THR A 139 -9.18 11.00 4.48
C THR A 139 -7.76 11.44 4.14
N PRO A 140 -7.34 11.25 2.87
CA PRO A 140 -5.97 11.47 2.48
C PRO A 140 -5.56 12.93 2.69
N MET A 141 -4.30 13.12 3.08
CA MET A 141 -3.69 14.42 3.26
C MET A 141 -2.71 14.68 2.11
N ILE A 142 -2.52 15.95 1.75
CA ILE A 142 -1.44 16.27 0.82
C ILE A 142 -0.14 16.15 1.61
N THR A 143 0.64 15.11 1.34
CA THR A 143 1.95 14.91 1.94
C THR A 143 2.95 14.44 0.90
N ASP A 144 4.18 14.88 1.12
CA ASP A 144 5.32 14.65 0.26
C ASP A 144 6.37 13.78 0.99
N GLN A 145 6.12 13.50 2.28
CA GLN A 145 6.92 12.69 3.17
C GLN A 145 6.82 11.22 2.80
N ILE A 146 7.96 10.53 2.92
CA ILE A 146 8.05 9.08 2.79
C ILE A 146 8.95 8.58 3.92
N ASN A 147 8.44 7.63 4.69
CA ASN A 147 9.07 7.14 5.92
C ASN A 147 9.94 5.90 5.69
N ILE A 148 9.97 5.37 4.46
CA ILE A 148 10.82 4.23 4.10
C ILE A 148 11.66 4.54 2.86
N THR A 149 12.83 3.92 2.78
CA THR A 149 13.73 4.05 1.63
C THR A 149 14.25 2.69 1.23
N ALA A 150 14.05 2.32 -0.03
CA ALA A 150 14.61 1.11 -0.58
C ALA A 150 16.09 1.30 -0.91
N ARG A 151 16.86 0.21 -0.80
CA ARG A 151 18.20 0.15 -1.38
C ARG A 151 18.10 -0.04 -2.89
N GLN A 152 19.09 0.50 -3.61
CA GLN A 152 19.27 0.19 -5.02
C GLN A 152 19.67 -1.27 -5.12
N THR A 153 19.00 -2.00 -6.02
CA THR A 153 19.39 -3.38 -6.32
C THR A 153 20.00 -3.52 -7.69
N ILE A 154 20.80 -4.58 -7.80
CA ILE A 154 21.42 -5.01 -9.05
C ILE A 154 20.28 -5.45 -9.97
N LEU A 155 20.25 -4.84 -11.15
CA LEU A 155 19.27 -5.13 -12.16
C LEU A 155 19.45 -6.55 -12.68
N LYS A 156 18.32 -7.24 -12.87
CA LYS A 156 18.25 -8.50 -13.61
C LYS A 156 17.91 -8.19 -15.07
N ASP A 157 18.23 -9.10 -15.98
CA ASP A 157 17.93 -8.94 -17.42
C ASP A 157 16.46 -8.62 -17.68
N SER A 158 15.57 -9.18 -16.85
CA SER A 158 14.18 -8.76 -16.79
C SER A 158 13.60 -8.79 -15.38
N MET A 159 12.65 -7.89 -15.12
CA MET A 159 11.85 -7.86 -13.90
C MET A 159 10.39 -7.59 -14.26
N ALA A 160 9.49 -8.46 -13.84
CA ALA A 160 8.07 -8.33 -14.12
C ALA A 160 7.29 -7.92 -12.87
N PHE A 161 6.32 -7.02 -13.04
CA PHE A 161 5.44 -6.53 -11.99
C PHE A 161 3.99 -6.53 -12.49
N GLU A 162 3.05 -6.84 -11.62
CA GLU A 162 1.62 -6.84 -11.92
C GLU A 162 0.82 -6.20 -10.78
N GLY A 163 -0.35 -5.65 -11.12
CA GLY A 163 -1.21 -5.05 -10.11
C GLY A 163 -2.51 -4.53 -10.69
N ARG A 164 -3.36 -4.05 -9.78
CA ARG A 164 -4.59 -3.32 -10.11
C ARG A 164 -4.63 -2.03 -9.33
N THR A 165 -4.98 -0.96 -10.01
CA THR A 165 -5.09 0.38 -9.41
C THR A 165 -6.48 0.96 -9.66
N PRO A 166 -6.87 1.99 -8.89
CA PRO A 166 -7.95 2.86 -9.29
C PRO A 166 -7.64 3.54 -10.62
N CYS A 167 -8.65 4.19 -11.20
CA CYS A 167 -8.58 4.80 -12.52
C CYS A 167 -7.91 6.18 -12.57
N GLY A 168 -7.55 6.74 -11.42
CA GLY A 168 -6.97 8.07 -11.31
C GLY A 168 -5.45 8.13 -11.49
N VAL A 169 -4.85 7.23 -12.30
CA VAL A 169 -3.43 7.40 -12.66
C VAL A 169 -3.32 8.61 -13.60
N PRO A 170 -2.56 9.67 -13.22
CA PRO A 170 -2.49 10.91 -14.00
C PRO A 170 -2.07 10.66 -15.46
N ASP A 171 -2.75 11.31 -16.40
CA ASP A 171 -2.41 11.32 -17.83
C ASP A 171 -2.44 9.95 -18.54
N ILE A 172 -3.01 8.91 -17.92
CA ILE A 172 -3.12 7.56 -18.52
C ILE A 172 -4.50 7.30 -19.13
N ILE A 173 -5.56 7.71 -18.44
CA ILE A 173 -6.93 7.43 -18.85
C ILE A 173 -7.58 8.73 -19.31
N ALA A 174 -8.19 8.68 -20.49
CA ALA A 174 -8.98 9.79 -21.00
C ALA A 174 -10.16 10.08 -20.07
N SER A 175 -10.47 11.37 -19.87
CA SER A 175 -11.46 11.83 -18.89
C SER A 175 -12.88 11.33 -19.14
N ASP A 176 -13.17 10.83 -20.34
CA ASP A 176 -14.46 10.31 -20.79
C ASP A 176 -14.59 8.78 -20.66
N MET A 177 -13.54 8.07 -20.25
CA MET A 177 -13.57 6.62 -20.14
C MET A 177 -14.21 6.18 -18.81
N GLU A 178 -15.33 5.47 -18.89
CA GLU A 178 -15.85 4.71 -17.75
C GLU A 178 -14.82 3.65 -17.35
N CYS A 179 -14.23 3.85 -16.17
CA CYS A 179 -13.18 2.99 -15.67
C CYS A 179 -13.52 2.58 -14.24
N TYR A 180 -13.52 1.26 -14.04
CA TYR A 180 -13.67 0.68 -12.71
C TYR A 180 -12.33 0.40 -12.03
N LYS A 181 -11.36 -0.10 -12.82
CA LYS A 181 -9.99 -0.38 -12.37
C LYS A 181 -9.06 -0.56 -13.57
N LEU A 182 -7.79 -0.30 -13.34
CA LEU A 182 -6.73 -0.56 -14.30
C LEU A 182 -6.00 -1.83 -13.94
N LYS A 183 -5.84 -2.75 -14.90
CA LYS A 183 -4.95 -3.91 -14.77
C LYS A 183 -3.60 -3.53 -15.35
N TRP A 184 -2.54 -3.96 -14.70
CA TRP A 184 -1.16 -3.66 -15.10
C TRP A 184 -0.33 -4.92 -15.15
N TYR A 185 0.49 -5.03 -16.19
CA TYR A 185 1.60 -5.96 -16.27
C TYR A 185 2.78 -5.24 -16.92
N VAL A 186 3.82 -4.97 -16.14
CA VAL A 186 4.99 -4.20 -16.55
C VAL A 186 6.21 -5.11 -16.53
N VAL A 187 6.95 -5.15 -17.62
CA VAL A 187 8.24 -5.84 -17.71
C VAL A 187 9.32 -4.81 -17.97
N PHE A 188 10.27 -4.70 -17.04
CA PHE A 188 11.49 -3.92 -17.19
C PHE A 188 12.59 -4.81 -17.74
N TYR A 189 13.26 -4.35 -18.81
CA TYR A 189 14.46 -4.99 -19.33
C TYR A 189 15.69 -4.18 -18.94
N ALA A 190 16.79 -4.86 -18.67
CA ALA A 190 18.06 -4.23 -18.30
C ALA A 190 19.24 -5.01 -18.88
N ASN A 191 20.39 -4.37 -18.93
CA ASN A 191 21.67 -5.05 -19.04
C ASN A 191 22.17 -5.33 -17.61
N ALA A 192 22.06 -6.58 -17.14
CA ALA A 192 22.45 -6.94 -15.78
C ALA A 192 23.96 -6.80 -15.54
N GLU A 193 24.80 -7.10 -16.54
CA GLU A 193 26.27 -6.99 -16.43
C GLU A 193 26.72 -5.56 -16.19
N LYS A 194 26.08 -4.60 -16.86
CA LYS A 194 26.36 -3.16 -16.72
C LYS A 194 25.51 -2.49 -15.65
N ASN A 195 24.50 -3.17 -15.13
CA ASN A 195 23.49 -2.62 -14.23
C ASN A 195 22.79 -1.38 -14.82
N GLU A 196 22.45 -1.46 -16.12
CA GLU A 196 21.87 -0.36 -16.90
C GLU A 196 20.44 -0.69 -17.34
N SER A 197 19.50 0.24 -17.12
CA SER A 197 18.13 0.11 -17.63
C SER A 197 18.09 0.24 -19.15
N THR A 198 17.23 -0.53 -19.82
CA THR A 198 17.07 -0.47 -21.27
C THR A 198 15.63 -0.10 -21.65
N THR A 199 14.80 -1.09 -21.96
CA THR A 199 13.44 -0.90 -22.44
C THR A 199 12.42 -1.48 -21.47
N TYR A 200 11.15 -1.16 -21.67
CA TYR A 200 10.06 -1.80 -20.97
C TYR A 200 8.98 -2.28 -21.94
N ARG A 201 8.09 -3.14 -21.42
CA ARG A 201 6.78 -3.41 -22.00
C ARG A 201 5.70 -3.26 -20.92
N VAL A 202 4.68 -2.45 -21.17
CA VAL A 202 3.51 -2.32 -20.31
C VAL A 202 2.30 -2.88 -21.05
N PHE A 203 1.59 -3.80 -20.41
CA PHE A 203 0.30 -4.33 -20.84
C PHE A 203 -0.74 -3.98 -19.78
N GLY A 204 -2.01 -3.95 -20.17
CA GLY A 204 -3.04 -3.64 -19.20
C GLY A 204 -4.34 -3.13 -19.80
N THR A 205 -5.18 -2.60 -18.91
CA THR A 205 -6.38 -1.86 -19.32
C THR A 205 -6.05 -0.67 -20.24
N PRO A 206 -5.04 0.18 -19.94
CA PRO A 206 -4.79 1.38 -20.75
C PRO A 206 -4.33 1.11 -22.18
N TYR A 207 -3.65 -0.02 -22.40
CA TYR A 207 -3.00 -0.34 -23.68
C TYR A 207 -3.52 -1.62 -24.32
N ARG A 208 -4.79 -1.97 -24.04
CA ARG A 208 -5.38 -3.23 -24.51
C ARG A 208 -5.54 -3.26 -26.03
N LYS A 209 -5.86 -2.12 -26.66
CA LYS A 209 -6.13 -2.04 -28.10
C LYS A 209 -4.84 -2.10 -28.91
N GLU A 210 -3.77 -1.54 -28.36
CA GLU A 210 -2.43 -1.41 -28.94
C GLU A 210 -1.61 -2.70 -28.77
N GLY A 211 -2.07 -3.64 -27.93
CA GLY A 211 -1.33 -4.87 -27.61
C GLY A 211 -0.18 -4.64 -26.63
N GLY A 212 -0.17 -3.49 -25.94
CA GLY A 212 0.87 -3.05 -25.03
C GLY A 212 1.58 -1.77 -25.50
N LYS A 213 2.32 -1.14 -24.59
CA LYS A 213 3.16 0.03 -24.83
C LYS A 213 4.62 -0.31 -24.55
N THR A 214 5.51 0.21 -25.37
CA THR A 214 6.97 0.06 -25.23
C THR A 214 7.67 1.42 -25.18
N GLY A 215 8.89 1.43 -24.67
CA GLY A 215 9.73 2.61 -24.59
C GLY A 215 10.98 2.34 -23.74
N THR A 216 11.66 3.40 -23.32
CA THR A 216 12.81 3.32 -22.43
C THR A 216 12.38 3.54 -20.98
N TRP A 217 13.15 3.02 -20.03
CA TRP A 217 12.99 3.39 -18.63
C TRP A 217 14.33 3.72 -18.03
N LYS A 218 14.29 4.50 -16.95
CA LYS A 218 15.48 4.88 -16.20
C LYS A 218 15.21 4.89 -14.71
N ILE A 219 16.28 4.70 -13.95
CA ILE A 219 16.29 4.89 -12.52
C ILE A 219 16.66 6.35 -12.24
N ILE A 220 15.78 7.09 -11.59
CA ILE A 220 16.07 8.42 -11.10
C ILE A 220 16.20 8.38 -9.58
N LYS A 221 17.16 9.15 -9.05
CA LYS A 221 17.25 9.43 -7.62
C LYS A 221 16.38 10.64 -7.34
N GLY A 222 15.27 10.42 -6.66
CA GLY A 222 14.44 11.49 -6.11
C GLY A 222 15.11 12.12 -4.90
N ARG A 223 14.42 13.10 -4.30
CA ARG A 223 14.79 13.65 -2.99
C ARG A 223 14.91 12.55 -1.93
N ASP A 224 15.68 12.81 -0.89
CA ASP A 224 15.87 11.90 0.25
C ASP A 224 16.40 10.51 -0.15
N GLY A 225 17.03 10.38 -1.33
CA GLY A 225 17.56 9.12 -1.83
C GLY A 225 16.51 8.14 -2.38
N ARG A 226 15.27 8.59 -2.61
CA ARG A 226 14.20 7.79 -3.22
C ARG A 226 14.62 7.24 -4.57
N ILE A 227 14.29 5.98 -4.83
CA ILE A 227 14.59 5.32 -6.11
C ILE A 227 13.29 5.23 -6.91
N ILE A 228 13.22 5.94 -8.03
CA ILE A 228 12.02 5.98 -8.87
C ILE A 228 12.36 5.37 -10.23
N TYR A 229 11.53 4.45 -10.69
CA TYR A 229 11.56 3.93 -12.05
C TYR A 229 10.65 4.81 -12.89
N GLN A 230 11.25 5.56 -13.81
CA GLN A 230 10.56 6.43 -14.75
C GLN A 230 10.45 5.72 -16.10
N LEU A 231 9.24 5.62 -16.64
CA LEU A 231 9.00 5.10 -17.99
C LEU A 231 8.80 6.29 -18.94
N ASN A 232 9.47 6.23 -20.09
CA ASN A 232 9.35 7.20 -21.16
C ASN A 232 8.68 6.60 -22.39
N ASP A 233 7.94 7.39 -23.15
CA ASP A 233 7.44 6.96 -24.46
C ASP A 233 8.56 6.94 -25.51
N GLU A 234 8.24 6.57 -26.74
CA GLU A 234 9.20 6.53 -27.87
C GLU A 234 9.78 7.90 -28.24
N LYS A 235 9.17 9.00 -27.74
CA LYS A 235 9.65 10.38 -27.90
C LYS A 235 10.40 10.86 -26.66
N GLU A 236 10.76 9.97 -25.75
CA GLU A 236 11.43 10.24 -24.49
C GLU A 236 10.63 11.14 -23.51
N ASN A 237 9.31 11.23 -23.68
CA ASN A 237 8.44 11.90 -22.71
C ASN A 237 8.11 10.96 -21.55
N ALA A 238 8.35 11.44 -20.33
CA ALA A 238 8.03 10.72 -19.10
C ALA A 238 6.52 10.67 -18.85
N PHE A 239 5.96 9.51 -18.51
CA PHE A 239 4.51 9.36 -18.30
C PHE A 239 4.11 8.45 -17.13
N ILE A 240 5.01 7.58 -16.63
CA ILE A 240 4.77 6.78 -15.42
C ILE A 240 6.00 6.91 -14.50
N TYR A 241 5.72 7.11 -13.22
CA TYR A 241 6.71 7.18 -12.14
C TYR A 241 6.35 6.14 -11.08
N LEU A 242 7.29 5.26 -10.76
CA LEU A 242 7.10 4.17 -9.82
C LEU A 242 8.19 4.24 -8.76
N LEU A 243 7.83 4.56 -7.52
CA LEU A 243 8.76 4.50 -6.41
C LEU A 243 9.01 3.04 -6.02
N LYS A 244 10.28 2.67 -5.88
CA LYS A 244 10.72 1.40 -5.33
C LYS A 244 10.60 1.42 -3.81
N LEU A 245 9.73 0.58 -3.25
CA LEU A 245 9.60 0.38 -1.80
C LEU A 245 10.44 -0.80 -1.31
N GLY A 246 10.65 -1.80 -2.16
CA GLY A 246 11.45 -2.99 -1.87
C GLY A 246 11.75 -3.77 -3.14
N GLU A 247 12.21 -5.02 -3.02
CA GLU A 247 12.45 -5.87 -4.20
C GLU A 247 11.17 -6.33 -4.90
N GLY A 248 10.09 -6.43 -4.13
CA GLY A 248 8.83 -6.98 -4.58
C GLY A 248 7.72 -5.95 -4.83
N VAL A 249 7.96 -4.68 -4.51
CA VAL A 249 6.88 -3.68 -4.39
C VAL A 249 7.32 -2.36 -5.03
N LEU A 250 6.55 -1.94 -6.04
CA LEU A 250 6.60 -0.62 -6.64
C LEU A 250 5.27 0.09 -6.39
N ILE A 251 5.29 1.41 -6.20
CA ILE A 251 4.09 2.20 -6.02
C ILE A 251 4.09 3.40 -6.97
N PHE A 252 2.96 3.72 -7.59
CA PHE A 252 2.89 4.90 -8.46
C PHE A 252 3.06 6.18 -7.64
N THR A 253 3.70 7.16 -8.28
CA THR A 253 3.80 8.51 -7.76
C THR A 253 3.26 9.51 -8.78
N ASP A 254 2.98 10.72 -8.32
CA ASP A 254 2.87 11.87 -9.22
C ASP A 254 4.25 12.25 -9.80
N VAL A 255 4.26 13.27 -10.68
CA VAL A 255 5.49 13.81 -11.28
C VAL A 255 6.45 14.44 -10.27
N LYS A 256 6.00 14.73 -9.04
CA LYS A 256 6.79 15.29 -7.94
C LYS A 256 7.34 14.19 -7.02
N GLY A 257 7.00 12.91 -7.26
CA GLY A 257 7.40 11.79 -6.43
C GLY A 257 6.58 11.63 -5.15
N ASN A 258 5.36 12.20 -5.09
CA ASN A 258 4.40 11.97 -4.01
C ASN A 258 3.63 10.68 -4.27
N LEU A 259 3.41 9.86 -3.24
CA LEU A 259 2.70 8.59 -3.35
C LEU A 259 1.24 8.82 -3.74
N LEU A 260 0.75 8.06 -4.73
CA LEU A 260 -0.67 8.08 -5.05
C LEU A 260 -1.46 7.24 -4.02
N VAL A 261 -2.55 7.81 -3.51
CA VAL A 261 -3.43 7.15 -2.53
C VAL A 261 -4.60 6.50 -3.25
N GLY A 262 -4.83 5.23 -2.97
CA GLY A 262 -5.86 4.44 -3.63
C GLY A 262 -7.29 4.71 -3.15
N ASP A 263 -8.18 3.77 -3.44
CA ASP A 263 -9.58 3.78 -2.99
C ASP A 263 -9.87 2.65 -1.98
N LEU A 264 -11.14 2.30 -1.80
CA LEU A 264 -11.59 1.25 -0.90
C LEU A 264 -11.04 -0.15 -1.25
N ASP A 265 -10.77 -0.40 -2.53
CA ASP A 265 -10.49 -1.73 -3.06
C ASP A 265 -9.09 -1.85 -3.66
N PHE A 266 -8.52 -0.77 -4.19
CA PHE A 266 -7.25 -0.79 -4.90
C PHE A 266 -6.30 0.28 -4.39
N SER A 267 -5.04 -0.09 -4.18
CA SER A 267 -3.93 0.86 -4.04
C SER A 267 -3.30 1.14 -5.40
N TYR A 268 -2.35 2.07 -5.46
CA TYR A 268 -1.52 2.29 -6.64
C TYR A 268 -0.23 1.46 -6.61
N THR A 269 -0.34 0.16 -6.28
CA THR A 269 0.84 -0.71 -6.09
C THR A 269 0.96 -1.76 -7.20
N LEU A 270 2.20 -2.00 -7.64
CA LEU A 270 2.58 -3.14 -8.47
C LEU A 270 3.44 -4.10 -7.65
N ASN A 271 3.12 -5.39 -7.76
CA ASN A 271 3.77 -6.48 -7.05
C ASN A 271 4.62 -7.28 -8.02
N ARG A 272 5.80 -7.70 -7.59
CA ARG A 272 6.70 -8.51 -8.40
C ARG A 272 6.06 -9.83 -8.78
N LYS A 273 6.18 -10.18 -10.06
CA LYS A 273 5.81 -11.46 -10.62
C LYS A 273 7.09 -12.28 -10.80
N PHE A 274 7.33 -13.22 -9.88
CA PHE A 274 8.50 -14.10 -9.81
C PHE A 274 9.82 -13.46 -9.32
#